data_AF-W4RKV0-F1
#
_entry.id   AF-W4RKV0-F1
#
_cell.length_a   1.000
_cell.length_b   1.000
_cell.length_c   1.000
_cell.angle_alpha   90.00
_cell.angle_beta   90.00
_cell.angle_gamma   90.00
#
_symmetry.space_group_name_H-M   'P 1'
#
loop_
_entity.id
_entity.type
_entity.pdbx_description
1 polymer ?
#
loop_
_entity_poly.entity_id
_entity_poly.type
_entity_poly.pdbx_seq_one_letter_code
_entity_poly.pdbx_strand_id
1 'polypeptide(L)'
;METPVFDLTAATSATFDYKAWYEVEFDYDYVFVNAVTEDGTEVELDVIGDENTAGGMETTQGEWEDKSYDLSQFAGQKVKLTFDYVTDGGLAPEGFAMDNLSLTVDGEVAFSDDAEGAEQVTLDGFISTNGLFDKDHYYYLEWRNYAGSDKA
;
A
#
# COMPACT_ATOMS: atom_id res chain seq x y z
N MET A 1 -6.14 -0.56 -1.59
CA MET A 1 -6.69 -1.53 -0.60
C MET A 1 -7.45 -0.75 0.46
N GLU A 2 -8.55 -1.28 0.97
CA GLU A 2 -9.33 -0.65 2.03
C GLU A 2 -9.55 -1.59 3.22
N THR A 3 -9.41 -1.08 4.44
CA THR A 3 -9.79 -1.83 5.65
C THR A 3 -11.30 -1.88 5.81
N PRO A 4 -11.84 -2.75 6.70
CA PRO A 4 -13.18 -2.56 7.23
C PRO A 4 -13.35 -1.18 7.88
N VAL A 5 -14.61 -0.77 8.03
CA VAL A 5 -14.94 0.38 8.87
C VAL A 5 -14.75 0.00 10.34
N PHE A 6 -13.87 0.72 11.01
CA PHE A 6 -13.64 0.63 12.45
C PHE A 6 -14.60 1.56 13.18
N ASP A 7 -15.30 1.02 14.18
CA ASP A 7 -16.23 1.80 15.01
C ASP A 7 -15.51 2.34 16.26
N LEU A 8 -15.10 3.61 16.18
CA LEU A 8 -14.42 4.31 17.27
C LEU A 8 -15.38 5.22 18.06
N THR A 9 -16.70 5.07 17.91
CA THR A 9 -17.69 5.97 18.51
C THR A 9 -17.67 5.99 20.05
N ALA A 10 -17.24 4.90 20.67
CA ALA A 10 -17.08 4.78 22.12
C ALA A 10 -15.61 4.82 22.58
N ALA A 11 -14.66 4.95 21.65
CA ALA A 11 -13.24 4.90 21.92
C ALA A 11 -12.72 6.19 22.55
N THR A 12 -11.64 6.09 23.32
CA THR A 12 -10.84 7.25 23.77
C THR A 12 -9.47 7.32 23.10
N SER A 13 -8.90 6.17 22.75
CA SER A 13 -7.66 6.04 21.98
C SER A 13 -7.75 4.91 20.99
N ALA A 14 -7.15 5.09 19.82
CA ALA A 14 -7.05 4.05 18.81
C ALA A 14 -5.72 4.16 18.04
N THR A 15 -5.08 3.03 17.79
CA THR A 15 -3.84 2.96 17.01
C THR A 15 -3.97 1.83 16.00
N PHE A 16 -3.58 2.10 14.75
CA PHE A 16 -3.46 1.08 13.71
C PHE A 16 -1.99 0.80 13.47
N ASP A 17 -1.60 -0.45 13.69
CA ASP A 17 -0.23 -0.93 13.56
C ASP A 17 -0.13 -1.96 12.44
N TYR A 18 0.98 -1.97 11.71
CA TYR A 18 1.28 -3.00 10.72
C TYR A 18 2.77 -3.07 10.43
N LYS A 19 3.19 -4.15 9.76
CA LYS A 19 4.53 -4.30 9.18
C LYS A 19 4.52 -3.84 7.74
N ALA A 20 5.49 -3.02 7.33
CA ALA A 20 5.64 -2.55 5.96
C ALA A 20 6.96 -3.02 5.36
N TRP A 21 6.93 -3.32 4.06
CA TRP A 21 8.12 -3.57 3.24
C TRP A 21 7.94 -2.83 1.93
N TYR A 22 8.91 -2.01 1.51
CA TYR A 22 8.73 -1.23 0.29
C TYR A 22 10.04 -0.77 -0.38
N GLU A 23 9.92 -0.53 -1.68
CA GLU A 23 10.86 0.20 -2.52
C GLU A 23 10.03 1.00 -3.55
N VAL A 24 9.97 2.31 -3.35
CA VAL A 24 9.09 3.25 -4.08
C VAL A 24 9.94 4.37 -4.67
N GLU A 25 9.72 4.73 -5.95
CA GLU A 25 10.50 5.78 -6.61
C GLU A 25 10.19 7.16 -6.03
N PHE A 26 11.20 7.79 -5.42
CA PHE A 26 11.04 9.07 -4.75
C PHE A 26 10.62 10.17 -5.73
N ASP A 27 9.55 10.88 -5.38
CA ASP A 27 8.98 12.02 -6.12
C ASP A 27 8.28 11.66 -7.45
N TYR A 28 8.01 10.37 -7.69
CA TYR A 28 7.30 9.87 -8.88
C TYR A 28 6.18 8.89 -8.52
N ASP A 29 6.50 7.90 -7.68
CA ASP A 29 5.57 6.90 -7.18
C ASP A 29 5.20 7.19 -5.74
N TYR A 30 3.95 6.87 -5.35
CA TYR A 30 3.47 7.14 -4.01
C TYR A 30 2.53 6.06 -3.48
N VAL A 31 2.66 5.71 -2.20
CA VAL A 31 1.62 5.03 -1.44
C VAL A 31 0.97 6.05 -0.52
N PHE A 32 -0.26 6.46 -0.83
CA PHE A 32 -1.05 7.33 0.04
C PHE A 32 -1.77 6.49 1.07
N VAL A 33 -1.68 6.89 2.34
CA VAL A 33 -2.45 6.30 3.43
C VAL A 33 -3.42 7.32 3.97
N ASN A 34 -4.71 7.06 3.79
CA ASN A 34 -5.78 7.96 4.20
C ASN A 34 -6.69 7.32 5.24
N ALA A 35 -7.13 8.09 6.22
CA ALA A 35 -8.30 7.79 7.02
C ALA A 35 -9.54 8.42 6.38
N VAL A 36 -10.59 7.62 6.20
CA VAL A 36 -11.86 8.06 5.60
C VAL A 36 -12.98 7.88 6.61
N THR A 37 -13.59 8.98 7.04
CA THR A 37 -14.71 8.98 7.98
C THR A 37 -16.03 8.63 7.29
N GLU A 38 -17.06 8.30 8.08
CA GLU A 38 -18.39 7.90 7.55
C GLU A 38 -19.05 8.97 6.66
N ASP A 39 -18.72 10.25 6.86
CA ASP A 39 -19.18 11.36 6.01
C ASP A 39 -18.39 11.56 4.71
N GLY A 40 -17.36 10.73 4.48
CA GLY A 40 -16.48 10.77 3.31
C GLY A 40 -15.34 11.78 3.42
N THR A 41 -15.10 12.38 4.59
CA THR A 41 -13.91 13.22 4.79
C THR A 41 -12.67 12.35 4.79
N GLU A 42 -11.69 12.73 3.98
CA GLU A 42 -10.38 12.08 3.89
C GLU A 42 -9.35 12.89 4.66
N VAL A 43 -8.53 12.20 5.46
CA VAL A 43 -7.39 12.76 6.18
C VAL A 43 -6.17 11.91 5.85
N GLU A 44 -5.19 12.52 5.18
CA GLU A 44 -3.90 11.87 4.90
C GLU A 44 -3.14 11.64 6.20
N LEU A 45 -2.80 10.38 6.45
CA LEU A 45 -2.02 9.95 7.61
C LEU A 45 -0.55 9.83 7.29
N ASP A 46 -0.23 9.43 6.05
CA ASP A 46 1.12 9.17 5.60
C ASP A 46 1.21 9.18 4.07
N VAL A 47 2.39 9.47 3.57
CA VAL A 47 2.76 9.33 2.17
C VAL A 47 4.10 8.62 2.14
N ILE A 48 4.18 7.49 1.44
CA ILE A 48 5.45 6.81 1.15
C ILE A 48 5.81 7.12 -0.30
N GLY A 49 7.06 7.45 -0.57
CA GLY A 49 7.57 7.96 -1.85
C GLY A 49 7.87 9.46 -1.83
N ASP A 50 7.61 10.14 -0.70
CA ASP A 50 7.90 11.57 -0.52
C ASP A 50 9.23 11.83 0.21
N GLU A 51 9.95 10.78 0.59
CA GLU A 51 11.33 10.84 1.09
C GLU A 51 12.32 10.06 0.20
N ASN A 52 13.59 10.49 0.19
CA ASN A 52 14.66 9.77 -0.49
C ASN A 52 15.60 9.14 0.54
N THR A 53 15.27 7.93 0.99
CA THR A 53 16.05 7.23 2.00
C THR A 53 17.28 6.54 1.40
N ALA A 54 17.22 6.10 0.14
CA ALA A 54 18.38 5.55 -0.56
C ALA A 54 18.25 5.60 -2.10
N GLY A 55 19.24 6.18 -2.77
CA GLY A 55 19.47 5.93 -4.21
C GLY A 55 18.38 6.42 -5.17
N GLY A 56 17.53 7.38 -4.77
CA GLY A 56 16.35 7.77 -5.56
C GLY A 56 15.09 7.00 -5.22
N MET A 57 15.11 6.21 -4.14
CA MET A 57 13.97 5.48 -3.61
C MET A 57 13.68 5.92 -2.19
N GLU A 58 12.41 5.83 -1.81
CA GLU A 58 12.04 5.54 -0.44
C GLU A 58 11.96 4.02 -0.28
N THR A 59 12.77 3.46 0.63
CA THR A 59 12.88 2.01 0.78
C THR A 59 13.23 1.57 2.20
N THR A 60 12.72 0.40 2.57
CA THR A 60 13.08 -0.36 3.77
C THR A 60 14.33 -1.23 3.59
N GLN A 61 15.00 -1.15 2.43
CA GLN A 61 16.22 -1.91 2.10
C GLN A 61 16.07 -3.44 2.26
N GLY A 62 14.88 -3.96 1.98
CA GLY A 62 14.61 -5.40 2.04
C GLY A 62 14.13 -5.91 3.40
N GLU A 63 14.00 -5.04 4.40
CA GLU A 63 13.54 -5.40 5.75
C GLU A 63 12.07 -5.03 5.98
N TRP A 64 11.42 -5.70 6.93
CA TRP A 64 10.08 -5.34 7.38
C TRP A 64 10.16 -4.37 8.56
N GLU A 65 9.55 -3.21 8.42
CA GLU A 65 9.55 -2.14 9.42
C GLU A 65 8.19 -2.01 10.11
N ASP A 66 8.18 -1.54 11.37
CA ASP A 66 6.95 -1.25 12.11
C ASP A 66 6.39 0.12 11.69
N LYS A 67 5.12 0.15 11.30
CA LYS A 67 4.35 1.38 11.05
C LYS A 67 3.19 1.46 12.04
N SER A 68 2.91 2.68 12.51
CA SER A 68 1.89 2.93 13.52
C SER A 68 1.24 4.29 13.27
N TYR A 69 -0.08 4.29 13.14
CA TYR A 69 -0.87 5.50 12.92
C TYR A 69 -1.82 5.74 14.09
N ASP A 70 -1.77 6.93 14.68
CA ASP A 70 -2.69 7.35 15.73
C ASP A 70 -4.05 7.73 15.11
N LEU A 71 -5.05 6.93 15.41
CA LEU A 71 -6.43 7.14 15.00
C LEU A 71 -7.28 7.77 16.11
N SER A 72 -6.69 8.14 17.25
CA SER A 72 -7.40 8.76 18.38
C SER A 72 -8.06 10.09 18.00
N GLN A 73 -7.56 10.77 16.97
CA GLN A 73 -8.20 11.96 16.40
C GLN A 73 -9.60 11.68 15.81
N PHE A 74 -9.91 10.42 15.50
CA PHE A 74 -11.21 9.96 14.99
C PHE A 74 -12.11 9.35 16.08
N ALA A 75 -11.72 9.44 17.36
CA ALA A 75 -12.57 9.03 18.47
C ALA A 75 -13.96 9.71 18.40
N GLY A 76 -15.02 8.95 18.66
CA GLY A 76 -16.40 9.41 18.50
C GLY A 76 -16.96 9.23 17.09
N GLN A 77 -16.21 8.66 16.15
CA GLN A 77 -16.59 8.47 14.75
C GLN A 77 -16.35 7.04 14.28
N LYS A 78 -16.80 6.74 13.06
CA LYS A 78 -16.40 5.55 12.33
C LYS A 78 -15.41 5.94 11.23
N VAL A 79 -14.37 5.13 11.05
CA VAL A 79 -13.29 5.41 10.12
C VAL A 79 -12.81 4.12 9.47
N LYS A 80 -12.44 4.17 8.18
CA LYS A 80 -11.66 3.11 7.52
C LYS A 80 -10.34 3.69 7.03
N LEU A 81 -9.35 2.84 6.77
CA LEU A 81 -8.12 3.25 6.12
C LEU A 81 -8.12 2.83 4.66
N THR A 82 -7.59 3.67 3.79
CA THR A 82 -7.26 3.33 2.40
C THR A 82 -5.76 3.44 2.18
N PHE A 83 -5.26 2.53 1.33
CA PHE A 83 -3.88 2.46 0.90
C PHE A 83 -3.86 2.43 -0.63
N ASP A 84 -3.36 3.50 -1.22
CA ASP A 84 -3.44 3.74 -2.66
C ASP A 84 -2.03 3.87 -3.23
N TYR A 85 -1.57 2.83 -3.94
CA TYR A 85 -0.27 2.86 -4.63
C TYR A 85 -0.45 3.38 -6.05
N VAL A 86 0.09 4.57 -6.31
CA VAL A 86 -0.04 5.30 -7.57
C VAL A 86 1.34 5.50 -8.15
N THR A 87 1.54 5.06 -9.40
CA THR A 87 2.84 5.12 -10.08
C THR A 87 2.79 6.00 -11.31
N ASP A 88 3.96 6.45 -11.75
CA ASP A 88 4.11 7.11 -13.04
C ASP A 88 4.25 6.10 -14.20
N GLY A 89 4.67 6.55 -15.39
CA GLY A 89 4.90 5.69 -16.56
C GLY A 89 6.37 5.30 -16.78
N GLY A 90 7.23 5.52 -15.78
CA GLY A 90 8.68 5.48 -15.83
C GLY A 90 9.26 4.20 -15.23
N LEU A 91 10.06 4.36 -14.17
CA LEU A 91 10.73 3.24 -13.50
C LEU A 91 9.71 2.45 -12.68
N ALA A 92 9.87 1.13 -12.62
CA ALA A 92 9.01 0.25 -11.85
C ALA A 92 9.84 -0.51 -10.81
N PRO A 93 9.98 0.01 -9.58
CA PRO A 93 10.63 -0.70 -8.48
C PRO A 93 9.74 -1.82 -7.91
N GLU A 94 10.18 -2.49 -6.86
CA GLU A 94 9.48 -3.65 -6.27
C GLU A 94 8.09 -3.29 -5.68
N GLY A 95 7.87 -2.01 -5.34
CA GLY A 95 6.59 -1.50 -4.87
C GLY A 95 6.42 -1.59 -3.35
N PHE A 96 5.22 -1.93 -2.89
CA PHE A 96 4.85 -1.88 -1.48
C PHE A 96 4.10 -3.15 -1.05
N ALA A 97 4.44 -3.66 0.13
CA ALA A 97 3.75 -4.74 0.82
C ALA A 97 3.49 -4.37 2.29
N MET A 98 2.41 -4.93 2.83
CA MET A 98 2.06 -4.82 4.25
C MET A 98 1.58 -6.14 4.82
N ASP A 99 1.78 -6.34 6.11
CA ASP A 99 1.42 -7.57 6.83
C ASP A 99 1.16 -7.28 8.32
N ASN A 100 0.57 -8.22 9.05
CA ASN A 100 0.29 -8.15 10.49
C ASN A 100 -0.50 -6.89 10.89
N LEU A 101 -1.58 -6.60 10.17
CA LEU A 101 -2.46 -5.46 10.45
C LEU A 101 -3.10 -5.65 11.82
N SER A 102 -3.13 -4.60 12.64
CA SER A 102 -3.75 -4.63 13.97
C SER A 102 -4.36 -3.28 14.31
N LEU A 103 -5.60 -3.28 14.80
CA LEU A 103 -6.19 -2.11 15.44
C LEU A 103 -6.26 -2.34 16.94
N THR A 104 -5.62 -1.48 17.72
CA THR A 104 -5.77 -1.45 19.17
C THR A 104 -6.69 -0.28 19.57
N VAL A 105 -7.78 -0.56 20.27
CA VAL A 105 -8.74 0.44 20.79
C VAL A 105 -8.77 0.36 22.31
N ASP A 106 -8.52 1.48 22.98
CA ASP A 106 -8.48 1.59 24.44
C ASP A 106 -7.62 0.49 25.13
N GLY A 107 -6.54 0.07 24.46
CA GLY A 107 -5.58 -0.93 24.94
C GLY A 107 -5.92 -2.39 24.58
N GLU A 108 -7.03 -2.66 23.90
CA GLU A 108 -7.45 -3.99 23.48
C GLU A 108 -7.41 -4.12 21.96
N VAL A 109 -6.95 -5.27 21.45
CA VAL A 109 -6.94 -5.54 20.00
C VAL A 109 -8.38 -5.76 19.51
N ALA A 110 -8.84 -4.88 18.64
CA ALA A 110 -10.19 -4.87 18.08
C ALA A 110 -10.27 -5.45 16.65
N PHE A 111 -9.15 -5.46 15.92
CA PHE A 111 -9.04 -6.04 14.59
C PHE A 111 -7.62 -6.60 14.40
N SER A 112 -7.50 -7.69 13.65
CA SER A 112 -6.22 -8.26 13.23
C SER A 112 -6.36 -8.99 11.89
N ASP A 113 -5.40 -8.81 10.99
CA ASP A 113 -5.28 -9.53 9.72
C ASP A 113 -3.80 -9.78 9.38
N ASP A 114 -3.42 -11.05 9.27
CA ASP A 114 -2.07 -11.54 8.93
C ASP A 114 -2.00 -12.11 7.50
N ALA A 115 -3.05 -11.91 6.68
CA ALA A 115 -3.17 -12.38 5.31
C ALA A 115 -3.12 -13.93 5.09
N GLU A 116 -3.09 -14.74 6.15
CA GLU A 116 -3.02 -16.21 6.07
C GLU A 116 -4.40 -16.89 5.93
N GLY A 117 -5.47 -16.09 6.06
CA GLY A 117 -6.85 -16.55 6.10
C GLY A 117 -7.73 -16.02 4.98
N ALA A 118 -9.03 -15.96 5.25
CA ALA A 118 -9.94 -15.19 4.41
C ALA A 118 -9.62 -13.71 4.56
N GLU A 119 -9.54 -13.01 3.42
CA GLU A 119 -9.27 -11.57 3.38
C GLU A 119 -10.29 -10.82 4.26
N GLN A 120 -9.80 -10.05 5.24
CA GLN A 120 -10.65 -9.15 6.03
C GLN A 120 -10.63 -7.72 5.49
N VAL A 121 -9.74 -7.44 4.55
CA VAL A 121 -9.65 -6.17 3.81
C VAL A 121 -10.29 -6.29 2.43
N THR A 122 -10.69 -5.17 1.85
CA THR A 122 -11.13 -5.10 0.45
C THR A 122 -9.93 -4.82 -0.44
N LEU A 123 -9.68 -5.74 -1.37
CA LEU A 123 -8.60 -5.65 -2.34
C LEU A 123 -9.14 -5.13 -3.68
N ASP A 124 -8.56 -4.02 -4.15
CA ASP A 124 -8.70 -3.49 -5.51
C ASP A 124 -7.30 -3.08 -5.96
N GLY A 125 -6.78 -3.70 -7.01
CA GLY A 125 -5.38 -3.63 -7.44
C GLY A 125 -4.39 -4.41 -6.56
N PHE A 126 -4.47 -4.26 -5.23
CA PHE A 126 -3.68 -5.07 -4.29
C PHE A 126 -4.08 -6.55 -4.36
N ILE A 127 -3.16 -7.44 -3.99
CA ILE A 127 -3.38 -8.89 -3.95
C ILE A 127 -2.79 -9.48 -2.67
N SER A 128 -3.37 -10.57 -2.17
CA SER A 128 -2.65 -11.47 -1.27
C SER A 128 -1.61 -12.26 -2.09
N THR A 129 -0.37 -12.32 -1.61
CA THR A 129 0.77 -12.88 -2.34
C THR A 129 1.65 -13.72 -1.44
N ASN A 130 2.29 -14.74 -2.01
CA ASN A 130 3.35 -15.52 -1.36
C ASN A 130 4.76 -14.98 -1.69
N GLY A 131 4.85 -13.78 -2.28
CA GLY A 131 6.10 -13.16 -2.73
C GLY A 131 6.60 -13.64 -4.10
N LEU A 132 5.83 -14.45 -4.84
CA LEU A 132 6.18 -14.89 -6.18
C LEU A 132 5.13 -14.41 -7.19
N PHE A 133 5.61 -13.94 -8.34
CA PHE A 133 4.75 -13.43 -9.41
C PHE A 133 5.10 -14.10 -10.73
N ASP A 134 4.10 -14.73 -11.35
CA ASP A 134 4.21 -15.16 -12.73
C ASP A 134 4.04 -13.95 -13.67
N LYS A 135 4.90 -13.86 -14.68
CA LYS A 135 4.83 -12.82 -15.72
C LYS A 135 4.84 -13.45 -17.09
N ASP A 136 4.04 -12.88 -17.98
CA ASP A 136 3.98 -13.32 -19.36
C ASP A 136 5.34 -13.16 -20.04
N HIS A 137 5.75 -14.21 -20.75
CA HIS A 137 6.93 -14.21 -21.59
C HIS A 137 6.59 -14.89 -22.91
N TYR A 138 6.95 -14.28 -24.03
CA TYR A 138 6.54 -14.75 -25.36
C TYR A 138 7.54 -14.36 -26.44
N TYR A 139 7.44 -15.00 -27.59
CA TYR A 139 8.30 -14.74 -28.74
C TYR A 139 7.60 -13.85 -29.76
N TYR A 140 8.34 -12.88 -30.29
CA TYR A 140 8.02 -12.25 -31.57
C TYR A 140 8.89 -12.84 -32.67
N LEU A 141 8.27 -13.29 -33.75
CA LEU A 141 8.95 -13.74 -34.95
C LEU A 141 8.62 -12.77 -36.07
N GLU A 142 9.62 -12.07 -36.57
CA GLU A 142 9.50 -11.20 -37.74
C GLU A 142 10.60 -11.50 -38.76
N TRP A 143 10.31 -11.23 -40.04
CA TRP A 143 11.29 -11.24 -41.11
C TRP A 143 11.48 -9.81 -41.61
N ARG A 144 12.68 -9.26 -41.41
CA ARG A 144 13.07 -7.92 -41.84
C ARG A 144 13.91 -8.03 -43.11
N ASN A 145 13.69 -7.13 -44.07
CA ASN A 145 14.41 -7.09 -45.35
C ASN A 145 14.56 -5.63 -45.81
N TYR A 146 15.51 -5.35 -46.70
CA TYR A 146 15.85 -4.00 -47.19
C TYR A 146 14.74 -3.35 -48.05
N ALA A 147 13.61 -3.03 -47.44
CA ALA A 147 12.41 -2.49 -48.07
C ALA A 147 11.78 -1.39 -47.20
N GLY A 148 11.23 -0.34 -47.81
CA GLY A 148 10.58 0.76 -47.08
C GLY A 148 11.49 1.42 -46.04
N SER A 149 11.00 1.53 -44.80
CA SER A 149 11.74 2.07 -43.64
C SER A 149 12.97 1.24 -43.27
N ASP A 150 13.00 -0.06 -43.55
CA ASP A 150 14.12 -0.96 -43.25
C ASP A 150 15.30 -0.80 -44.22
N LYS A 151 15.32 0.28 -45.01
CA LYS A 151 16.45 0.72 -45.80
C LYS A 151 17.32 1.77 -45.11
N ALA A 152 16.81 2.40 -44.05
CA ALA A 152 17.49 3.48 -43.32
C ALA A 152 18.71 2.98 -42.54
#